data_AF-A0A447P3Y0-F1
#
_entry.id   AF-A0A447P3Y0-F1
#
_cell.length_a   1.000
_cell.length_b   1.000
_cell.length_c   1.000
_cell.angle_alpha   90.00
_cell.angle_beta   90.00
_cell.angle_gamma   90.00
#
_symmetry.space_group_name_H-M   'P 1'
#
loop_
_entity.id
_entity.type
_entity.pdbx_description
1 polymer ?
#
loop_
_entity_poly.entity_id
_entity_poly.type
_entity_poly.pdbx_seq_one_letter_code
_entity_poly.pdbx_strand_id
1 'polypeptide(L)'
;MNLWQQNYDPAGNIWLSSLIASLPILFFFFALIKLKLKGYVAASWTVVIALAVALLFYKMPVDHALASVVYGFFYGLWPIAWIIIAAVFVYKISVKTGQF
;
A
#
# COMPACT_ATOMS: atom_id res chain seq x y z
N MET A 1 7.69 12.92 -24.59
CA MET A 1 7.49 12.09 -23.39
C MET A 1 6.96 10.74 -23.86
N ASN A 2 7.74 9.66 -23.74
CA ASN A 2 7.20 8.32 -24.01
C ASN A 2 6.29 7.94 -22.85
N LEU A 3 5.00 7.73 -23.14
CA LEU A 3 4.03 7.27 -22.17
C LEU A 3 4.35 5.80 -21.85
N TRP A 4 4.72 5.48 -20.62
CA TRP A 4 4.87 4.08 -20.23
C TRP A 4 3.49 3.43 -20.24
N GLN A 5 3.31 2.43 -21.11
CA GLN A 5 2.08 1.67 -21.19
C GLN A 5 2.16 0.49 -20.22
N GLN A 6 1.29 0.49 -19.21
CA GLN A 6 1.23 -0.58 -18.23
C GLN A 6 0.77 -1.88 -18.91
N ASN A 7 1.67 -2.87 -19.00
CA ASN A 7 1.31 -4.20 -19.44
C ASN A 7 0.80 -5.02 -18.25
N TYR A 8 -0.49 -5.36 -18.25
CA TYR A 8 -1.11 -6.18 -17.22
C TYR A 8 -0.86 -7.69 -17.39
N ASP A 9 -0.40 -8.11 -18.58
CA ASP A 9 -0.12 -9.51 -18.89
C ASP A 9 1.33 -9.74 -19.37
N PRO A 10 2.33 -9.57 -18.50
CA PRO A 10 3.72 -9.88 -18.82
C PRO A 10 4.00 -11.37 -19.06
N ALA A 11 3.14 -12.28 -18.59
CA ALA A 11 3.31 -13.73 -18.74
C ALA A 11 2.52 -14.37 -19.90
N GLY A 12 1.73 -13.58 -20.65
CA GLY A 12 0.82 -14.11 -21.69
C GLY A 12 -0.36 -14.91 -21.14
N ASN A 13 -0.57 -14.88 -19.82
CA ASN A 13 -1.73 -15.39 -19.14
C ASN A 13 -2.09 -14.47 -17.96
N ILE A 14 -3.19 -13.75 -18.10
CA ILE A 14 -3.67 -12.78 -17.12
C ILE A 14 -3.89 -13.38 -15.73
N TRP A 15 -4.25 -14.66 -15.63
CA TRP A 15 -4.44 -15.33 -14.34
C TRP A 15 -3.11 -15.50 -13.59
N LEU A 16 -2.06 -15.89 -14.30
CA LEU A 16 -0.73 -16.07 -13.72
C LEU A 16 -0.13 -14.72 -13.32
N SER A 17 -0.26 -13.72 -14.21
CA SER A 17 0.15 -12.34 -13.94
C SER A 17 -0.56 -11.79 -12.70
N SER A 18 -1.87 -11.97 -12.59
CA SER A 18 -2.67 -11.53 -11.43
C SER A 18 -2.28 -12.24 -10.13
N LEU A 19 -1.97 -13.53 -10.19
CA LEU A 19 -1.53 -14.30 -9.03
C LEU A 19 -0.19 -13.74 -8.50
N ILE A 20 0.74 -13.41 -9.39
CA ILE A 20 2.01 -12.79 -9.02
C ILE A 20 1.81 -11.37 -8.45
N ALA A 21 0.91 -10.58 -9.03
CA ALA A 21 0.54 -9.27 -8.47
C ALA A 21 -0.06 -9.35 -7.06
N SER A 22 -0.68 -10.48 -6.69
CA SER A 22 -1.26 -10.69 -5.36
C SER A 22 -0.24 -11.01 -4.27
N LEU A 23 1.01 -11.37 -4.62
CA LEU A 23 2.05 -11.78 -3.67
C LEU A 23 2.26 -10.81 -2.50
N PRO A 24 2.37 -9.48 -2.69
CA PRO A 24 2.58 -8.56 -1.58
C PRO A 24 1.40 -8.55 -0.60
N ILE A 25 0.18 -8.68 -1.11
CA ILE A 25 -1.05 -8.71 -0.31
C ILE A 25 -1.08 -9.99 0.54
N LEU A 26 -0.84 -11.14 -0.09
CA LEU A 26 -0.77 -12.43 0.61
C LEU A 26 0.32 -12.43 1.68
N PHE A 27 1.49 -11.89 1.37
CA PHE A 27 2.58 -11.75 2.33
C PHE A 27 2.20 -10.85 3.50
N PHE A 28 1.54 -9.71 3.24
CA PHE A 28 1.12 -8.80 4.30
C PHE A 28 0.16 -9.47 5.28
N PHE A 29 -0.86 -10.16 4.78
CA PHE A 29 -1.79 -10.92 5.64
C PHE A 29 -1.08 -12.03 6.39
N PHE A 30 -0.21 -12.78 5.74
CA PHE A 30 0.58 -13.84 6.38
C PHE A 30 1.47 -13.30 7.51
N ALA A 31 2.12 -12.14 7.28
CA ALA A 31 2.97 -11.48 8.25
C ALA A 31 2.20 -11.01 9.50
N LEU A 32 0.96 -10.56 9.32
CA LEU A 32 0.11 -10.14 10.44
C LEU A 32 -0.52 -11.32 11.19
N ILE A 33 -1.08 -12.29 10.45
CA ILE A 33 -1.86 -13.39 11.04
C ILE A 33 -0.93 -14.42 11.68
N LYS A 34 0.11 -14.86 10.95
CA LYS A 34 0.96 -15.98 11.39
C LYS A 34 2.22 -15.51 12.10
N LEU A 35 2.94 -14.55 11.52
CA LEU A 35 4.19 -14.04 12.10
C LEU A 35 3.94 -13.01 13.22
N LYS A 36 2.71 -12.49 13.35
CA LYS A 36 2.30 -11.50 14.37
C LYS A 36 3.27 -10.31 14.45
N LEU A 37 3.80 -9.89 13.31
CA LEU A 37 4.72 -8.76 13.25
C LEU A 37 3.98 -7.45 13.55
N LYS A 38 4.70 -6.46 14.05
CA LYS A 38 4.17 -5.10 14.19
C LYS A 38 3.82 -4.57 12.79
N GLY A 39 2.66 -3.90 12.68
CA GLY A 39 2.12 -3.47 11.39
C GLY A 39 3.09 -2.65 10.53
N TYR A 40 3.89 -1.77 11.15
CA TYR A 40 4.90 -1.00 10.43
C TYR A 40 6.02 -1.88 9.84
N VAL A 41 6.46 -2.93 10.54
CA VAL A 41 7.49 -3.86 10.05
C VAL A 41 6.95 -4.70 8.90
N ALA A 42 5.73 -5.25 9.06
CA ALA A 42 5.06 -6.00 8.02
C ALA A 42 4.88 -5.16 6.75
N ALA A 43 4.40 -3.92 6.90
CA ALA A 43 4.19 -2.99 5.79
C ALA A 43 5.50 -2.65 5.06
N SER A 44 6.59 -2.37 5.79
CA SER A 44 7.89 -2.09 5.17
C SER A 44 8.37 -3.25 4.28
N TRP A 45 8.29 -4.50 4.78
CA TRP A 45 8.65 -5.67 3.98
C TRP A 45 7.72 -5.88 2.79
N THR A 46 6.42 -5.66 2.95
CA THR A 46 5.46 -5.73 1.84
C THR A 46 5.78 -4.72 0.73
N VAL A 47 6.17 -3.49 1.08
CA VAL A 47 6.58 -2.48 0.09
C VAL A 47 7.81 -2.93 -0.70
N VAL A 48 8.81 -3.52 -0.03
CA VAL A 48 10.00 -4.07 -0.69
C VAL A 48 9.64 -5.19 -1.66
N ILE A 49 8.76 -6.11 -1.26
CA ILE A 49 8.27 -7.19 -2.11
C ILE A 49 7.47 -6.64 -3.31
N ALA A 50 6.60 -5.66 -3.08
CA ALA A 50 5.84 -5.01 -4.14
C ALA A 50 6.75 -4.31 -5.17
N LEU A 51 7.78 -3.61 -4.70
CA LEU A 51 8.80 -3.01 -5.57
C LEU A 51 9.56 -4.06 -6.37
N ALA A 52 9.97 -5.16 -5.74
CA ALA A 52 10.66 -6.24 -6.43
C ALA A 52 9.80 -6.86 -7.54
N VAL A 53 8.51 -7.09 -7.29
CA VAL A 53 7.56 -7.59 -8.29
C VAL A 53 7.36 -6.58 -9.42
N ALA A 54 7.20 -5.30 -9.11
CA ALA A 54 7.01 -4.24 -10.11
C ALA A 54 8.23 -4.09 -11.05
N LEU A 55 9.44 -4.14 -10.49
CA LEU A 55 10.68 -3.99 -11.25
C LEU A 55 11.04 -5.26 -12.04
N LEU A 56 11.02 -6.43 -11.40
CA LEU A 56 11.55 -7.66 -12.00
C LEU A 56 10.54 -8.35 -12.92
N PHE A 57 9.26 -8.37 -12.54
CA PHE A 57 8.23 -9.10 -13.29
C PHE A 57 7.48 -8.20 -14.28
N TYR A 58 7.03 -7.03 -13.82
CA TYR A 58 6.29 -6.07 -14.66
C TYR A 58 7.20 -5.13 -15.47
N LYS A 59 8.53 -5.20 -15.26
CA LYS A 59 9.53 -4.37 -15.97
C LYS A 59 9.16 -2.88 -15.95
N MET A 60 8.61 -2.42 -14.83
CA MET A 60 8.25 -1.01 -14.66
C MET A 60 9.53 -0.17 -14.59
N PRO A 61 9.59 0.99 -15.28
CA PRO A 61 10.71 1.91 -15.17
C PRO A 61 10.91 2.34 -13.70
N VAL A 62 12.16 2.38 -13.26
CA VAL A 62 12.53 2.67 -11.87
C VAL A 62 11.94 4.01 -11.41
N ASP A 63 11.95 5.03 -12.29
CA ASP A 63 11.40 6.35 -12.01
C ASP A 63 9.92 6.28 -11.63
N HIS A 64 9.13 5.53 -12.40
CA HIS A 64 7.70 5.34 -12.12
C HIS A 64 7.48 4.47 -10.89
N ALA A 65 8.28 3.42 -10.69
CA ALA A 65 8.16 2.53 -9.54
C ALA A 65 8.39 3.31 -8.23
N LEU A 66 9.46 4.11 -8.14
CA LEU A 66 9.74 4.95 -6.98
C LEU A 66 8.70 6.05 -6.80
N ALA A 67 8.28 6.71 -7.89
CA ALA A 67 7.21 7.71 -7.84
C ALA A 67 5.91 7.11 -7.27
N SER A 68 5.56 5.87 -7.64
CA SER A 68 4.35 5.20 -7.14
C SER A 68 4.41 4.90 -5.64
N VAL A 69 5.59 4.58 -5.09
CA VAL A 69 5.78 4.39 -3.65
C VAL A 69 5.54 5.68 -2.90
N VAL A 70 6.15 6.78 -3.35
CA VAL A 70 5.98 8.11 -2.72
C VAL A 70 4.52 8.55 -2.83
N TYR A 71 3.92 8.41 -4.00
CA TYR A 71 2.52 8.73 -4.23
C TYR A 71 1.60 7.92 -3.32
N GLY A 72 1.79 6.61 -3.22
CA GLY A 72 1.01 5.73 -2.35
C GLY A 72 1.15 6.10 -0.87
N PHE A 73 2.35 6.47 -0.42
CA PHE A 73 2.58 6.91 0.96
C PHE A 73 1.77 8.17 1.31
N PHE A 74 1.85 9.22 0.48
CA PHE A 74 1.07 10.45 0.69
C PHE A 74 -0.43 10.21 0.53
N TYR A 75 -0.83 9.39 -0.44
CA TYR A 75 -2.22 9.01 -0.63
C TYR A 75 -2.79 8.29 0.58
N GLY A 76 -2.00 7.46 1.28
CA GLY A 76 -2.41 6.83 2.53
C GLY A 76 -2.49 7.81 3.71
N LEU A 77 -1.51 8.71 3.83
CA LEU A 77 -1.49 9.70 4.92
C LEU A 77 -2.67 10.67 4.87
N TRP A 78 -3.09 11.07 3.67
CA TRP A 78 -4.11 12.10 3.50
C TRP A 78 -5.47 11.72 4.13
N PRO A 79 -6.11 10.58 3.82
CA PRO A 79 -7.33 10.14 4.50
C PRO A 79 -7.15 9.92 6.01
N ILE A 80 -6.00 9.39 6.44
CA ILE A 80 -5.72 9.15 7.86
C ILE A 80 -5.70 10.47 8.64
N ALA A 81 -5.10 11.52 8.08
CA ALA A 81 -5.09 12.84 8.70
C ALA A 81 -6.51 13.38 8.93
N TRP A 82 -7.40 13.25 7.93
CA TRP A 82 -8.80 13.65 8.06
C TRP A 82 -9.56 12.85 9.13
N ILE A 83 -9.32 11.53 9.21
CA ILE A 83 -9.93 10.67 10.24
C ILE A 83 -9.50 11.13 11.64
N ILE A 84 -8.21 11.41 11.84
CA ILE A 84 -7.70 11.87 13.14
C ILE A 84 -8.30 13.22 13.51
N ILE A 85 -8.36 14.18 12.57
CA ILE A 85 -8.95 15.50 12.81
C ILE A 85 -10.42 15.36 13.25
N ALA A 86 -11.22 14.60 12.50
CA ALA A 86 -12.63 14.38 12.82
C ALA A 86 -12.81 13.69 14.18
N ALA A 87 -12.02 12.65 14.46
CA ALA A 87 -12.07 11.93 15.73
C ALA A 87 -11.70 12.83 16.93
N VAL A 88 -10.63 13.62 16.82
CA VAL A 88 -10.20 14.56 17.87
C VAL A 88 -11.21 15.68 18.05
N PHE A 89 -11.82 16.18 16.97
CA PHE A 89 -12.86 17.19 17.04
C PHE A 89 -14.08 16.69 17.83
N VAL A 90 -14.60 15.51 17.48
CA VAL A 90 -15.71 14.87 18.20
C VAL A 90 -15.34 14.61 19.66
N TYR A 91 -14.15 14.06 19.91
CA TYR A 91 -13.66 13.83 21.27
C TYR A 91 -13.65 15.11 22.12
N LYS A 92 -13.11 16.21 21.58
CA LYS A 92 -13.09 17.51 22.30
C LYS A 92 -14.49 18.06 22.57
N ILE A 93 -15.44 17.83 21.66
CA ILE A 93 -16.84 18.22 21.88
C ILE A 93 -17.44 17.37 22.99
N SER A 94 -17.34 16.04 22.93
CA SER A 94 -17.89 15.12 23.93
C SER A 94 -17.37 15.39 25.36
N VAL A 95 -16.07 15.65 25.49
CA VAL A 95 -15.45 16.00 26.79
C VAL A 95 -15.98 17.35 27.30
N LYS A 96 -16.14 18.34 26.41
CA LYS A 96 -16.63 19.67 26.80
C LYS A 96 -18.12 19.68 27.15
N THR A 97 -18.93 18.83 26.53
CA THR A 97 -20.37 18.70 26.80
C THR A 97 -20.69 17.78 27.98
N GLY A 98 -19.68 17.18 28.62
CA GLY A 98 -19.86 16.28 29.76
C GLY A 98 -20.56 14.97 29.40
N GLN A 99 -20.52 14.57 28.12
CA GLN A 99 -21.10 13.30 27.65
C GLN A 99 -20.07 12.16 27.66
N PHE A 100 -19.11 12.23 28.58
CA PHE A 100 -18.03 11.28 28.76
C PHE A 100 -17.66 11.15 30.24
#